data_AF-A0A9W6JFR1-F1
#
_entry.id   AF-A0A9W6JFR1-F1
#
_cell.length_a   1.000
_cell.length_b   1.000
_cell.length_c   1.000
_cell.angle_alpha   90.00
_cell.angle_beta   90.00
_cell.angle_gamma   90.00
#
_symmetry.space_group_name_H-M   'P 1'
#
loop_
_entity.id
_entity.type
_entity.pdbx_description
1 polymer ?
#
loop_
_entity_poly.entity_id
_entity_poly.type
_entity_poly.pdbx_seq_one_letter_code
_entity_poly.pdbx_strand_id
1 'polypeptide(L)'
;MSETPVTPKLRARARALWEAAGSPPDREDDYLERAKELAAMESNPEAGLEPNPLADGVVTPAERGQPVEEASLLDNLGEFPGSRRDQGRD
;
A
#
# COMPACT_ATOMS: atom_id res chain seq x y z
N MET A 1 9.96 10.75 -8.15
CA MET A 1 9.50 9.53 -8.82
C MET A 1 9.32 9.86 -10.28
N SER A 2 10.02 9.18 -11.18
CA SER A 2 9.89 9.39 -12.62
C SER A 2 8.50 8.91 -13.03
N GLU A 3 7.65 9.80 -13.54
CA GLU A 3 6.34 9.40 -14.07
C GLU A 3 6.57 8.40 -15.20
N THR A 4 6.00 7.20 -15.11
CA THR A 4 6.19 6.17 -16.14
C THR A 4 5.50 6.64 -17.41
N PRO A 5 6.22 6.87 -18.53
CA PRO A 5 5.62 7.43 -19.73
C PRO A 5 4.57 6.47 -20.31
N VAL A 6 3.45 7.00 -20.76
CA VAL A 6 2.38 6.21 -21.38
C VAL A 6 2.83 5.76 -22.78
N THR A 7 3.30 4.51 -22.86
CA THR A 7 3.72 3.87 -24.12
C THR A 7 2.60 3.02 -24.73
N PRO A 8 2.67 2.68 -26.04
CA PRO A 8 1.74 1.72 -26.65
C PRO A 8 1.69 0.37 -25.92
N LYS A 9 2.83 -0.11 -25.41
CA LYS A 9 2.92 -1.33 -24.61
C LYS A 9 2.16 -1.20 -23.29
N LEU A 10 2.28 -0.04 -22.63
CA LEU A 10 1.58 0.23 -21.38
C LEU A 10 0.05 0.32 -21.58
N ARG A 11 -0.40 0.94 -22.68
CA ARG A 11 -1.81 0.98 -23.07
C ARG A 11 -2.37 -0.41 -23.35
N ALA A 12 -1.63 -1.26 -24.07
CA ALA A 12 -2.03 -2.65 -24.32
C ALA A 12 -2.14 -3.45 -23.01
N ARG A 13 -1.21 -3.23 -22.07
CA ARG A 13 -1.27 -3.84 -20.74
C ARG A 13 -2.50 -3.36 -19.95
N ALA A 14 -2.77 -2.06 -19.92
CA ALA A 14 -3.95 -1.49 -19.28
C ALA A 14 -5.24 -2.09 -19.85
N ARG A 15 -5.34 -2.18 -21.18
CA ARG A 15 -6.46 -2.81 -21.88
C ARG A 15 -6.67 -4.26 -21.46
N ALA A 16 -5.59 -5.06 -21.42
CA ALA A 16 -5.67 -6.46 -21.00
C ALA A 16 -6.12 -6.60 -19.54
N LEU A 17 -5.70 -5.70 -18.64
CA LEU A 17 -6.15 -5.70 -17.25
C LEU A 17 -7.63 -5.32 -17.13
N TRP A 18 -8.10 -4.35 -17.91
CA TRP A 18 -9.51 -3.95 -17.96
C TRP A 18 -10.41 -5.06 -18.50
N GLU A 19 -10.00 -5.72 -19.58
CA GLU A 19 -10.71 -6.87 -20.16
C GLU A 19 -10.75 -8.06 -19.19
N ALA A 20 -9.64 -8.37 -18.53
CA ALA A 20 -9.58 -9.42 -17.50
C ALA A 20 -10.51 -9.14 -16.31
N ALA A 21 -10.77 -7.87 -16.00
CA ALA A 21 -11.70 -7.46 -14.96
C ALA A 21 -13.17 -7.38 -15.41
N GLY A 22 -13.48 -7.82 -16.63
CA GLY A 22 -14.84 -7.83 -17.17
C GLY A 22 -15.27 -6.52 -17.82
N SER A 23 -14.31 -5.68 -18.21
CA SER A 23 -14.55 -4.44 -18.94
C SER A 23 -15.60 -3.51 -18.30
N PRO A 24 -15.43 -3.14 -17.01
CA PRO A 24 -16.37 -2.24 -16.35
C PRO A 24 -16.45 -0.89 -17.10
N PRO A 25 -17.65 -0.37 -17.39
CA PRO A 25 -17.83 0.90 -18.09
C PRO A 25 -17.26 2.05 -17.24
N ASP A 26 -16.79 3.10 -17.91
CA ASP A 26 -16.27 4.34 -17.30
C ASP A 26 -15.11 4.14 -16.31
N ARG A 27 -14.39 3.02 -16.41
CA ARG A 27 -13.27 2.66 -15.52
C ARG A 27 -11.97 2.34 -16.26
N GLU A 28 -11.91 2.51 -17.58
CA GLU A 28 -10.72 2.15 -18.39
C GLU A 28 -9.45 2.90 -17.93
N ASP A 29 -9.57 4.17 -17.52
CA ASP A 29 -8.45 5.00 -17.05
C ASP A 29 -7.81 4.47 -15.76
N ASP A 30 -8.58 3.86 -14.86
CA ASP A 30 -8.04 3.25 -13.63
C ASP A 30 -7.06 2.12 -13.94
N TYR A 31 -7.29 1.39 -15.04
CA TYR A 31 -6.41 0.31 -15.45
C TYR A 31 -5.14 0.83 -16.11
N LEU A 32 -5.14 2.07 -16.61
CA LEU A 32 -3.91 2.74 -17.04
C LEU A 32 -3.03 3.07 -15.83
N GLU A 33 -3.60 3.59 -14.75
CA GLU A 33 -2.89 3.81 -13.50
C GLU A 33 -2.38 2.48 -12.91
N ARG A 34 -3.22 1.45 -12.90
CA ARG A 34 -2.81 0.11 -12.46
C ARG A 34 -1.65 -0.46 -13.29
N ALA A 35 -1.67 -0.26 -14.61
CA ALA A 35 -0.58 -0.69 -15.48
C ALA A 35 0.72 0.08 -15.20
N LYS A 36 0.65 1.38 -14.91
CA LYS A 36 1.81 2.20 -14.52
C LYS A 36 2.43 1.69 -13.23
N GLU A 37 1.62 1.43 -12.20
CA GLU A 37 2.10 0.90 -10.92
C GLU A 37 2.87 -0.42 -11.11
N LEU A 38 2.28 -1.37 -11.85
CA LEU A 38 2.91 -2.66 -12.08
C LEU A 38 4.21 -2.52 -12.88
N ALA A 39 4.24 -1.63 -13.89
CA ALA A 39 5.46 -1.36 -14.63
C ALA A 39 6.55 -0.70 -13.75
N ALA A 40 6.16 0.17 -12.81
CA ALA A 40 7.09 0.77 -11.86
C ALA A 40 7.69 -0.28 -10.92
N MET A 41 6.88 -1.20 -10.39
CA MET A 41 7.35 -2.32 -9.56
C MET A 41 8.33 -3.22 -10.32
N GLU A 42 8.02 -3.53 -11.58
CA GLU A 42 8.90 -4.35 -12.45
C GLU A 42 10.20 -3.64 -12.81
N SER A 43 10.19 -2.30 -12.92
CA SER A 43 11.37 -1.52 -13.29
C SER A 43 12.42 -1.44 -12.18
N ASN A 44 12.00 -1.61 -10.92
CA ASN A 44 12.89 -1.59 -9.77
C ASN A 44 12.43 -2.62 -8.71
N PRO A 45 12.61 -3.92 -8.96
CA PRO A 45 12.15 -4.98 -8.06
C PRO A 45 12.89 -4.96 -6.72
N GLU A 46 14.08 -4.37 -6.66
CA GLU A 46 14.90 -4.28 -5.46
C GLU A 46 14.66 -3.00 -4.66
N ALA A 47 13.77 -2.09 -5.11
CA ALA A 47 13.48 -0.82 -4.41
C ALA A 47 13.08 -1.03 -2.94
N GLY A 48 12.41 -2.14 -2.63
CA GLY A 48 12.01 -2.50 -1.27
C GLY A 48 13.06 -3.26 -0.46
N LEU A 49 14.24 -3.52 -1.03
CA LEU A 49 15.35 -4.28 -0.43
C LEU A 49 16.49 -3.36 0.04
N GLU A 50 16.28 -2.04 0.06
CA GLU A 50 17.26 -1.14 0.63
C GLU A 50 17.57 -1.54 2.09
N PRO A 51 18.86 -1.52 2.49
CA PRO A 51 19.26 -1.89 3.84
C PRO A 51 18.50 -1.06 4.87
N ASN A 52 18.08 -1.67 5.97
CA ASN A 52 17.43 -0.93 7.05
C ASN A 52 18.51 -0.33 7.95
N PRO A 53 18.74 1.00 7.91
CA PRO A 53 19.87 1.59 8.61
C PRO A 53 19.77 1.47 10.13
N LEU A 54 18.59 1.20 10.70
CA LEU A 54 18.45 0.88 12.14
C LEU A 54 18.86 -0.55 12.45
N ALA A 55 18.47 -1.52 11.61
CA ALA A 55 18.82 -2.92 11.80
C ALA A 55 20.32 -3.15 11.57
N ASP A 56 20.90 -2.41 10.63
CA ASP A 56 22.31 -2.50 10.25
C ASP A 56 23.22 -1.63 11.14
N GLY A 57 22.67 -0.94 12.14
CA GLY A 57 23.42 -0.10 13.08
C GLY A 57 24.04 1.16 12.46
N VAL A 58 23.64 1.52 11.23
CA VAL A 58 24.04 2.74 10.53
C VAL A 58 23.48 3.99 11.21
N VAL A 59 22.29 3.89 11.80
CA VAL A 59 21.71 4.90 12.68
C VAL A 59 21.28 4.27 14.00
N THR A 60 21.51 4.97 15.10
CA THR A 60 21.01 4.57 16.42
C THR A 60 19.53 4.95 16.59
N PRO A 61 18.79 4.32 17.52
CA PRO A 61 17.45 4.76 17.88
C PRO A 61 17.37 6.23 18.33
N ALA A 62 18.44 6.73 18.97
CA ALA A 62 18.52 8.13 19.40
C ALA A 62 18.62 9.10 18.21
N GLU A 63 19.40 8.75 17.18
CA GLU A 63 19.53 9.55 15.96
C GLU A 63 18.31 9.48 15.04
N ARG A 64 17.62 8.34 15.01
CA ARG A 64 16.35 8.17 14.28
C ARG A 64 15.18 8.90 14.96
N GLY A 65 15.24 9.04 16.28
CA GLY A 65 14.13 9.51 17.11
C GLY A 65 13.13 8.39 17.43
N GLN A 66 12.28 8.64 18.42
CA GLN A 66 11.15 7.76 18.74
C GLN A 66 10.01 8.00 17.75
N PRO A 67 9.35 6.94 17.23
CA PRO A 67 8.07 7.10 16.55
C PRO A 67 7.11 7.87 17.47
N VAL A 68 6.56 8.97 16.98
CA VAL A 68 5.54 9.73 17.72
C VAL A 68 4.18 9.19 17.32
N GLU A 69 3.57 8.40 18.20
CA GLU A 69 2.18 7.98 18.06
C GLU A 69 1.27 9.06 18.66
N GLU A 70 0.19 9.42 17.96
CA GLU A 70 -0.80 10.37 18.46
C GLU A 70 -1.55 9.76 19.66
N ALA A 71 -1.59 10.48 20.80
CA ALA A 71 -2.23 9.98 22.02
C ALA A 71 -3.72 9.59 21.83
N SER A 72 -4.42 10.28 20.92
CA SER A 72 -5.80 9.97 20.53
C SER A 72 -5.98 8.59 19.90
N LEU A 73 -4.94 8.01 19.29
CA LEU A 73 -4.97 6.65 18.73
C LEU A 73 -4.99 5.58 19.83
N LEU A 74 -4.47 5.90 21.02
CA LEU A 74 -4.44 5.00 22.17
C LEU A 74 -5.74 5.03 22.98
N ASP A 75 -6.51 6.13 22.91
CA ASP A 75 -7.74 6.29 23.69
C ASP A 75 -8.82 5.25 23.32
N ASN A 76 -8.81 4.73 22.09
CA ASN A 76 -9.71 3.67 21.62
C ASN A 76 -9.07 2.27 21.68
N LEU A 77 -7.81 2.16 22.12
CA LEU A 77 -7.10 0.88 22.14
C LEU A 77 -7.68 -0.04 23.23
N GLY A 78 -8.56 -0.96 22.81
CA GLY A 78 -9.30 -1.86 23.69
C GLY A 78 -10.79 -1.55 23.84
N GLU A 79 -11.28 -0.48 23.20
CA GLU A 79 -12.71 -0.16 23.16
C GLU A 79 -13.38 -0.92 22.00
N PHE A 80 -13.95 -2.09 22.30
CA PHE A 80 -14.75 -2.83 21.34
C PHE A 80 -16.22 -2.41 21.46
N PRO A 81 -16.90 -1.95 20.39
CA PRO A 81 -18.33 -1.74 20.41
C PRO A 81 -19.03 -3.11 20.56
N GLY A 82 -19.38 -3.48 21.80
CA GLY A 82 -20.13 -4.71 22.08
C GLY A 82 -19.71 -5.55 23.28
N SER A 83 -18.83 -5.08 24.17
CA SER A 83 -18.38 -5.83 25.38
C SER A 83 -19.49 -6.18 26.39
N ARG A 84 -20.77 -5.92 26.08
CA ARG A 84 -21.94 -6.38 26.81
C ARG A 84 -23.01 -6.88 25.83
N ARG A 85 -22.85 -8.10 25.29
CA ARG A 85 -23.95 -8.98 24.84
C ARG A 85 -23.40 -10.37 24.46
N ASP A 86 -23.33 -11.23 25.47
CA ASP A 86 -23.68 -12.66 25.49
C ASP A 86 -22.81 -13.39 26.53
N GLN A 87 -23.14 -13.21 27.82
CA GLN A 87 -22.83 -14.28 28.77
C GLN A 87 -23.91 -15.32 28.54
N GLY A 88 -23.54 -16.40 27.86
CA GLY A 88 -24.42 -17.53 27.57
C GLY A 88 -25.24 -17.88 28.81
N ARG A 89 -26.56 -17.87 28.64
CA ARG A 89 -27.48 -18.30 29.70
C ARG A 89 -27.47 -19.82 29.77
N ASP A 90 -27.23 -20.34 30.96
CA ASP A 90 -27.67 -21.69 31.37
C ASP A 90 -29.21 -21.74 31.49
#